data_AF-A0A8C8JUI3-F1
#
_entry.id   AF-A0A8C8JUI3-F1
#
_cell.length_a   1.000
_cell.length_b   1.000
_cell.length_c   1.000
_cell.angle_alpha   90.00
_cell.angle_beta   90.00
_cell.angle_gamma   90.00
#
_symmetry.space_group_name_H-M   'P 1'
#
loop_
_entity.id
_entity.type
_entity.pdbx_description
1 polymer ?
#
loop_
_entity_poly.entity_id
_entity_poly.type
_entity_poly.pdbx_seq_one_letter_code
_entity_poly.pdbx_strand_id
1 'polypeptide(L)'
;MRIMMADQGQEWKEILMDFADWTKGDLKASCVFGQLPKFEDGGLVLYQSNAILRHLGRNHDAYGKDGKEAARIDMMCDGVEDLRLKYGKMIYQEYDTGKDQYIKDLPNHLDKFEAVMAKNKTGFLVGDKPSFADYSLFEVLLNHLVLCSSCLDTSPSLKSFVEKMSARPKIKAFLGSDAYKKLPINGNGKQ
;
A
#
# COMPACT_ATOMS: atom_id res chain seq x y z
N MET A 1 5.19 -0.92 -1.53
CA MET A 1 6.60 -1.27 -1.88
C MET A 1 6.99 -0.75 -3.26
N ARG A 2 6.43 -1.26 -4.38
CA ARG A 2 6.80 -0.83 -5.75
C ARG A 2 6.73 0.69 -5.98
N ILE A 3 5.62 1.33 -5.58
CA ILE A 3 5.47 2.80 -5.69
C ILE A 3 6.57 3.53 -4.91
N MET A 4 6.89 3.06 -3.70
CA MET A 4 7.96 3.65 -2.88
C MET A 4 9.33 3.49 -3.56
N MET A 5 9.68 2.30 -4.04
CA MET A 5 10.94 2.05 -4.74
C MET A 5 11.07 2.94 -5.99
N ALA A 6 10.01 3.03 -6.79
CA ALA A 6 9.96 3.91 -7.96
C ALA A 6 10.20 5.37 -7.56
N ASP A 7 9.47 5.87 -6.55
CA ASP A 7 9.59 7.25 -6.08
C ASP A 7 10.98 7.59 -5.53
N GLN A 8 11.63 6.61 -4.89
CA GLN A 8 13.00 6.70 -4.39
C GLN A 8 14.05 6.46 -5.48
N GLY A 9 13.64 6.26 -6.75
CA GLY A 9 14.53 6.01 -7.88
C GLY A 9 15.34 4.72 -7.76
N GLN A 10 14.82 3.74 -7.04
CA GLN A 10 15.44 2.43 -6.94
C GLN A 10 15.11 1.59 -8.18
N GLU A 11 16.06 0.79 -8.60
CA GLU A 11 15.85 -0.24 -9.61
C GLU A 11 15.64 -1.58 -8.92
N TRP A 12 14.78 -2.43 -9.49
CA TRP A 12 14.55 -3.76 -8.95
C TRP A 12 14.22 -4.74 -10.08
N LYS A 13 14.49 -6.02 -9.83
CA LYS A 13 14.06 -7.10 -10.71
C LYS A 13 12.73 -7.66 -10.20
N GLU A 14 11.72 -7.66 -11.06
CA GLU A 14 10.48 -8.37 -10.80
C GLU A 14 10.61 -9.83 -11.23
N ILE A 15 10.28 -10.75 -10.33
CA ILE A 15 10.11 -12.17 -10.63
C ILE A 15 8.63 -12.48 -10.43
N LEU A 16 7.90 -12.57 -11.53
CA LEU A 16 6.49 -12.91 -11.50
C LEU A 16 6.34 -14.42 -11.30
N MET A 17 5.54 -14.78 -10.30
CA MET A 17 5.15 -16.16 -10.03
C MET A 17 3.73 -16.34 -10.56
N ASP A 18 3.56 -17.22 -11.54
CA ASP A 18 2.23 -17.58 -12.00
C ASP A 18 1.55 -18.55 -11.01
N PHE A 19 0.22 -18.63 -11.06
CA PHE A 19 -0.54 -19.45 -10.14
C PHE A 19 -0.32 -20.97 -10.36
N ALA A 20 -0.04 -21.39 -11.59
CA ALA A 20 0.21 -22.79 -11.90
C ALA A 20 1.56 -23.26 -11.33
N ASP A 21 2.59 -22.42 -11.42
CA ASP A 21 3.90 -22.64 -10.81
C ASP A 21 3.82 -22.56 -9.29
N TRP A 22 3.03 -21.64 -8.74
CA TRP A 22 2.81 -21.57 -7.29
C TRP A 22 2.16 -22.84 -6.73
N THR A 23 1.24 -23.46 -7.47
CA THR A 23 0.54 -24.69 -7.05
C THR A 23 1.40 -25.95 -7.12
N LYS A 24 2.56 -25.93 -7.81
CA LYS A 24 3.56 -27.02 -7.74
C LYS A 24 4.17 -27.17 -6.34
N GLY A 25 4.22 -26.09 -5.56
CA GLY A 25 4.50 -26.15 -4.13
C GLY A 25 5.97 -26.00 -3.71
N ASP A 26 6.95 -26.22 -4.59
CA ASP A 26 8.38 -26.14 -4.23
C ASP A 26 8.76 -24.76 -3.66
N LEU A 27 8.38 -23.68 -4.36
CA LEU A 27 8.64 -22.32 -3.87
C LEU A 27 7.87 -22.04 -2.58
N LYS A 28 6.61 -22.47 -2.50
CA LYS A 28 5.77 -22.29 -1.31
C LYS A 28 6.42 -22.94 -0.09
N ALA A 29 6.95 -24.16 -0.21
CA ALA A 29 7.64 -24.85 0.86
C ALA A 29 8.94 -24.14 1.29
N SER A 30 9.63 -23.48 0.35
CA SER A 30 10.84 -22.70 0.65
C SER A 30 10.56 -21.34 1.31
N CYS A 31 9.34 -20.80 1.17
CA CYS A 31 8.96 -19.54 1.81
C CYS A 31 8.73 -19.76 3.31
N VAL A 32 9.35 -18.92 4.15
CA VAL A 32 9.31 -19.08 5.62
C VAL A 32 7.90 -19.16 6.22
N PHE A 33 6.90 -18.50 5.60
CA PHE A 33 5.50 -18.56 6.00
C PHE A 33 4.58 -19.19 4.93
N GLY A 34 5.15 -19.86 3.93
CA GLY A 34 4.37 -20.45 2.84
C GLY A 34 3.59 -19.42 2.00
N GLN A 35 4.05 -18.17 1.96
CA GLN A 35 3.39 -17.04 1.32
C GLN A 35 4.39 -16.12 0.61
N LEU A 36 3.89 -15.40 -0.39
CA LEU A 36 4.54 -14.25 -1.03
C LEU A 36 4.00 -12.95 -0.39
N PRO A 37 4.70 -11.81 -0.51
CA PRO A 37 5.93 -11.56 -1.29
C PRO A 37 7.20 -12.12 -0.66
N LYS A 38 8.16 -12.50 -1.52
CA LYS A 38 9.58 -12.70 -1.20
C LYS A 38 10.35 -11.50 -1.75
N PHE A 39 11.30 -10.97 -0.98
CA PHE A 39 12.13 -9.84 -1.36
C PHE A 39 13.59 -10.14 -1.06
N GLU A 40 14.48 -9.71 -1.96
CA GLU A 40 15.92 -9.93 -1.85
C GLU A 40 16.64 -8.58 -1.99
N ASP A 41 17.50 -8.26 -1.03
CA ASP A 41 18.35 -7.06 -0.99
C ASP A 41 19.77 -7.47 -0.63
N GLY A 42 20.61 -7.65 -1.65
CA GLY A 42 21.93 -8.26 -1.51
C GLY A 42 21.83 -9.67 -0.92
N GLY A 43 22.45 -9.89 0.24
CA GLY A 43 22.40 -11.17 0.97
C GLY A 43 21.18 -11.34 1.89
N LEU A 44 20.33 -10.31 2.02
CA LEU A 44 19.16 -10.35 2.90
C LEU A 44 17.93 -10.86 2.12
N VAL A 45 17.27 -11.87 2.66
CA VAL A 45 15.98 -12.36 2.17
C VAL A 45 14.89 -12.02 3.19
N LEU A 46 13.85 -11.35 2.74
CA LEU A 46 12.69 -10.95 3.55
C LEU A 46 11.39 -11.52 2.98
N TYR A 47 10.45 -11.75 3.89
CA TYR A 47 9.04 -12.03 3.63
C TYR A 47 8.20 -11.04 4.46
N GLN A 48 6.88 -11.08 4.33
CA GLN A 48 5.94 -10.11 4.91
C GLN A 48 6.05 -8.73 4.26
N SER A 49 4.99 -8.33 3.54
CA SER A 49 4.92 -7.04 2.83
C SER A 49 5.28 -5.85 3.72
N ASN A 50 4.78 -5.83 4.96
CA ASN A 50 5.01 -4.73 5.89
C ASN A 50 6.42 -4.75 6.52
N ALA A 51 7.06 -5.91 6.65
CA ALA A 51 8.46 -5.98 7.07
C ALA A 51 9.39 -5.45 5.98
N ILE A 52 9.12 -5.81 4.72
CA ILE A 52 9.85 -5.29 3.55
C ILE A 52 9.65 -3.77 3.44
N LEU A 53 8.41 -3.29 3.61
CA LEU A 53 8.10 -1.87 3.54
C LEU A 53 8.83 -1.06 4.64
N ARG A 54 8.90 -1.59 5.86
CA ARG A 54 9.69 -1.02 6.97
C ARG A 54 11.19 -1.05 6.67
N HIS A 55 11.70 -2.12 6.06
CA HIS A 55 13.10 -2.22 5.63
C HIS A 55 13.47 -1.12 4.63
N LEU A 56 12.66 -0.95 3.59
CA LEU A 56 12.79 0.15 2.65
C LEU A 56 12.67 1.51 3.35
N GLY A 57 11.73 1.65 4.30
CA GLY A 57 11.56 2.83 5.15
C GLY A 57 12.85 3.25 5.85
N ARG A 58 13.52 2.30 6.51
CA ARG A 58 14.77 2.53 7.24
C ARG A 58 15.93 2.90 6.31
N ASN A 59 16.00 2.29 5.13
CA ASN A 59 17.13 2.45 4.21
C ASN A 59 17.01 3.69 3.30
N HIS A 60 15.81 4.28 3.19
CA HIS A 60 15.54 5.40 2.28
C HIS A 60 14.91 6.60 2.98
N ASP A 61 15.29 6.85 4.23
CA ASP A 61 14.92 8.05 4.98
C ASP A 61 13.39 8.31 5.03
N ALA A 62 12.61 7.23 5.13
CA ALA A 62 11.15 7.23 5.09
C ALA A 62 10.54 6.60 6.35
N TYR A 63 11.23 6.71 7.49
CA TYR A 63 10.81 6.17 8.80
C TYR A 63 10.79 7.24 9.91
N GLY A 64 10.56 8.50 9.54
CA GLY A 64 10.56 9.62 10.50
C GLY A 64 11.95 9.99 11.00
N LYS A 65 12.04 11.12 11.71
CA LYS A 65 13.35 11.66 12.15
C LYS A 65 13.80 11.19 13.53
N ASP A 66 12.88 10.63 14.33
CA ASP A 66 13.13 10.17 15.68
C ASP A 66 12.22 9.00 16.05
N GLY A 67 12.47 8.39 17.22
CA GLY A 67 11.69 7.25 17.69
C GLY A 67 10.20 7.55 17.92
N LYS A 68 9.83 8.82 18.16
CA LYS A 68 8.42 9.20 18.34
C LYS A 68 7.69 9.28 17.01
N GLU A 69 8.33 9.82 15.98
CA GLU A 69 7.79 9.79 14.62
C GLU A 69 7.75 8.36 14.09
N ALA A 70 8.79 7.56 14.29
CA ALA A 70 8.81 6.15 13.90
C ALA A 70 7.63 5.37 14.50
N ALA A 71 7.39 5.50 15.81
CA ALA A 71 6.28 4.84 16.49
C ALA A 71 4.90 5.27 15.95
N ARG A 72 4.74 6.56 15.59
CA ARG A 72 3.50 7.04 14.98
C ARG A 72 3.32 6.54 13.55
N ILE A 73 4.40 6.47 12.78
CA ILE A 73 4.38 5.93 11.42
C ILE A 73 4.00 4.44 11.46
N ASP A 74 4.57 3.68 12.40
CA ASP A 74 4.20 2.29 12.64
C ASP A 74 2.71 2.13 12.95
N MET A 75 2.21 2.90 13.91
CA MET A 75 0.79 2.93 14.27
C MET A 75 -0.10 3.23 13.06
N MET A 76 0.28 4.19 12.21
CA MET A 76 -0.48 4.48 11.00
C MET A 76 -0.41 3.36 9.97
N CYS A 77 0.76 2.74 9.76
CA CYS A 77 0.90 1.61 8.84
C CYS A 77 0.06 0.41 9.27
N ASP A 78 0.01 0.12 10.57
CA ASP A 78 -0.78 -1.00 11.09
C ASP A 78 -2.29 -0.71 10.93
N GLY A 79 -2.72 0.54 11.12
CA GLY A 79 -4.08 0.95 10.79
C GLY A 79 -4.42 0.80 9.30
N VAL A 80 -3.46 1.09 8.41
CA VAL A 80 -3.63 0.86 6.96
C VAL A 80 -3.75 -0.64 6.66
N GLU A 81 -2.99 -1.48 7.34
CA GLU A 81 -3.07 -2.93 7.19
C GLU A 81 -4.45 -3.47 7.63
N ASP A 82 -4.98 -2.98 8.75
CA ASP A 82 -6.32 -3.32 9.20
C ASP A 82 -7.41 -3.00 8.17
N LEU A 83 -7.25 -1.90 7.42
CA LEU A 83 -8.16 -1.55 6.31
C LEU A 83 -7.92 -2.45 5.10
N ARG A 84 -6.65 -2.70 4.74
CA ARG A 84 -6.26 -3.59 3.63
C ARG A 84 -6.81 -5.01 3.82
N LEU A 85 -6.78 -5.54 5.04
CA LEU A 85 -7.32 -6.86 5.35
C LEU A 85 -8.84 -6.92 5.16
N LYS A 86 -9.57 -5.84 5.50
CA LYS A 86 -11.02 -5.76 5.24
C LYS A 86 -11.32 -5.67 3.75
N TYR A 87 -10.56 -4.85 3.01
CA TYR A 87 -10.65 -4.80 1.54
C TYR A 87 -10.40 -6.18 0.93
N GLY A 88 -9.31 -6.86 1.35
CA GLY A 88 -8.97 -8.19 0.87
C GLY A 88 -10.06 -9.23 1.17
N LYS A 89 -10.61 -9.23 2.38
CA LYS A 89 -11.74 -10.10 2.74
C LYS A 89 -12.94 -9.85 1.81
N MET A 90 -13.31 -8.58 1.62
CA MET A 90 -14.38 -8.21 0.71
C MET A 90 -14.10 -8.70 -0.72
N ILE A 91 -12.93 -8.40 -1.28
CA ILE A 91 -12.55 -8.79 -2.65
C ILE A 91 -12.58 -10.31 -2.87
N TYR A 92 -11.99 -11.09 -1.95
CA TYR A 92 -11.76 -12.52 -2.18
C TYR A 92 -12.86 -13.42 -1.63
N GLN A 93 -13.70 -12.95 -0.71
CA GLN A 93 -14.67 -13.80 -0.01
C GLN A 93 -16.10 -13.28 -0.09
N GLU A 94 -16.31 -11.96 -0.14
CA GLU A 94 -17.63 -11.34 0.08
C GLU A 94 -18.01 -10.33 -1.01
N TYR A 95 -17.38 -10.36 -2.18
CA TYR A 95 -17.53 -9.27 -3.14
C TYR A 95 -18.96 -9.13 -3.65
N ASP A 96 -19.63 -10.24 -3.96
CA ASP A 96 -20.96 -10.21 -4.59
C ASP A 96 -22.08 -9.90 -3.57
N THR A 97 -21.83 -10.07 -2.27
CA THR A 97 -22.84 -9.93 -1.20
C THR A 97 -22.53 -8.84 -0.18
N GLY A 98 -21.26 -8.46 -0.04
CA GLY A 98 -20.75 -7.56 1.00
C GLY A 98 -20.15 -6.26 0.48
N LYS A 99 -19.95 -6.10 -0.83
CA LYS A 99 -19.35 -4.87 -1.41
C LYS A 99 -20.14 -3.61 -1.07
N ASP A 100 -21.47 -3.63 -1.18
CA ASP A 100 -22.29 -2.44 -0.92
C ASP A 100 -22.20 -1.99 0.55
N GLN A 101 -22.26 -2.95 1.47
CA GLN A 101 -22.11 -2.67 2.90
C GLN A 101 -20.69 -2.19 3.22
N TYR A 102 -19.66 -2.79 2.60
CA TYR A 102 -18.28 -2.34 2.73
C TYR A 102 -18.11 -0.89 2.28
N ILE A 103 -18.65 -0.51 1.12
CA ILE A 103 -18.59 0.86 0.61
C ILE A 103 -19.34 1.83 1.54
N LYS A 104 -20.48 1.42 2.08
CA LYS A 104 -21.24 2.23 3.05
C LYS A 104 -20.46 2.48 4.35
N ASP A 105 -19.66 1.51 4.79
CA ASP A 105 -18.86 1.63 6.02
C ASP A 105 -17.48 2.25 5.79
N LEU A 106 -17.01 2.32 4.55
CA LEU A 106 -15.70 2.85 4.19
C LEU A 106 -15.41 4.25 4.75
N PRO A 107 -16.34 5.23 4.75
CA PRO A 107 -16.10 6.53 5.36
C PRO A 107 -15.69 6.43 6.84
N ASN A 108 -16.29 5.53 7.62
CA ASN A 108 -15.95 5.34 9.04
C ASN A 108 -14.49 4.87 9.23
N HIS A 109 -13.91 4.19 8.24
CA HIS A 109 -12.50 3.81 8.24
C HIS A 109 -11.60 4.97 7.81
N LEU A 110 -11.98 5.67 6.74
CA LEU A 110 -11.21 6.78 6.17
C LEU A 110 -11.15 8.00 7.09
N ASP A 111 -12.21 8.28 7.85
CA ASP A 111 -12.30 9.42 8.79
C ASP A 111 -11.15 9.43 9.81
N LYS A 112 -10.64 8.25 10.19
CA LYS A 112 -9.51 8.14 11.12
C LYS A 112 -8.22 8.69 10.50
N PHE A 113 -7.97 8.37 9.22
CA PHE A 113 -6.80 8.87 8.49
C PHE A 113 -6.98 10.35 8.10
N GLU A 114 -8.18 10.74 7.67
CA GLU A 114 -8.54 12.13 7.39
C GLU A 114 -8.28 13.01 8.63
N ALA A 115 -8.75 12.61 9.82
CA ALA A 115 -8.55 13.36 11.04
C ALA A 115 -7.08 13.50 11.47
N VAL A 116 -6.24 12.49 11.18
CA VAL A 116 -4.79 12.56 11.42
C VAL A 116 -4.14 13.51 10.41
N MET A 117 -4.46 13.35 9.13
CA MET A 117 -3.85 14.12 8.05
C MET A 117 -4.24 15.59 8.09
N ALA A 118 -5.50 15.91 8.41
CA ALA A 118 -5.99 17.28 8.57
C ALA A 118 -5.25 18.05 9.69
N LYS A 119 -4.73 17.35 10.70
CA LYS A 119 -3.92 17.95 11.77
C LYS A 119 -2.47 18.19 11.37
N ASN A 120 -1.97 17.49 10.34
CA ASN A 120 -0.62 17.65 9.85
C ASN A 120 -0.58 18.54 8.61
N LYS A 121 -0.11 19.78 8.78
CA LYS A 121 -0.08 20.81 7.72
C LYS A 121 0.76 20.45 6.51
N THR A 122 1.61 19.42 6.62
CA THR A 122 2.49 18.99 5.54
C THR A 122 1.75 18.14 4.51
N GLY A 123 0.54 17.65 4.81
CA GLY A 123 -0.22 16.76 3.93
C GLY A 123 0.41 15.37 3.83
N PHE A 124 0.99 14.89 4.92
CA PHE A 124 1.47 13.52 5.14
C PHE A 124 0.95 13.02 6.49
N LEU A 125 0.98 11.71 6.71
CA LEU A 125 0.50 11.11 7.96
C LEU A 125 1.30 11.57 9.18
N VAL A 126 2.63 11.62 9.06
CA VAL A 126 3.56 12.00 10.14
C VAL A 126 4.72 12.78 9.57
N GLY A 127 5.17 13.81 10.27
CA GLY A 127 6.35 14.60 9.88
C GLY A 127 6.11 15.47 8.65
N ASP A 128 7.19 15.79 7.93
CA ASP A 128 7.24 16.76 6.83
C ASP A 128 7.56 16.18 5.46
N LYS A 129 7.77 14.87 5.38
CA LYS A 129 8.09 14.12 4.17
C LYS A 129 7.36 12.77 4.16
N PRO A 130 7.16 12.14 3.00
CA PRO A 130 6.46 10.87 2.94
C PRO A 130 7.25 9.77 3.66
N SER A 131 6.56 8.99 4.47
CA SER A 131 7.06 7.78 5.12
C SER A 131 6.58 6.52 4.38
N PHE A 132 7.10 5.36 4.78
CA PHE A 132 6.62 4.08 4.25
C PHE A 132 5.11 3.86 4.49
N ALA A 133 4.55 4.42 5.56
CA ALA A 133 3.11 4.37 5.84
C ALA A 133 2.30 5.21 4.83
N ASP A 134 2.82 6.35 4.37
CA ASP A 134 2.17 7.17 3.34
C ASP A 134 2.09 6.40 2.01
N TYR A 135 3.16 5.69 1.61
CA TYR A 135 3.10 4.85 0.41
C TYR A 135 2.12 3.67 0.55
N SER A 136 1.98 3.11 1.76
CA SER A 136 0.98 2.06 2.03
C SER A 136 -0.44 2.61 1.90
N LEU A 137 -0.74 3.73 2.58
CA LEU A 137 -2.04 4.38 2.53
C LEU A 137 -2.38 4.80 1.10
N PHE A 138 -1.43 5.40 0.38
CA PHE A 138 -1.63 5.86 -0.98
C PHE A 138 -2.09 4.73 -1.90
N GLU A 139 -1.44 3.56 -1.85
CA GLU A 139 -1.84 2.41 -2.65
C GLU A 139 -3.23 1.88 -2.25
N VAL A 140 -3.53 1.82 -0.94
CA VAL A 140 -4.88 1.44 -0.47
C VAL A 140 -5.94 2.40 -1.00
N LEU A 141 -5.68 3.71 -0.98
CA LEU A 141 -6.62 4.71 -1.49
C LEU A 141 -6.82 4.62 -3.01
N LEU A 142 -5.76 4.33 -3.79
CA LEU A 142 -5.89 4.09 -5.23
C LEU A 142 -6.83 2.91 -5.52
N ASN A 143 -6.70 1.81 -4.76
CA ASN A 143 -7.58 0.65 -4.92
C ASN A 143 -9.03 0.99 -4.54
N HIS A 144 -9.24 1.77 -3.47
CA HIS A 144 -10.59 2.21 -3.09
C HIS A 144 -11.21 3.18 -4.10
N LEU A 145 -10.43 4.02 -4.76
CA LEU A 145 -10.92 4.87 -5.85
C LEU A 145 -11.34 4.07 -7.09
N VAL A 146 -10.72 2.91 -7.33
CA VAL A 146 -11.19 1.96 -8.36
C VAL A 146 -12.48 1.27 -7.91
N LEU A 147 -12.57 0.88 -6.64
CA LEU A 147 -13.75 0.24 -6.07
C LEU A 147 -14.98 1.17 -6.04
N CYS A 148 -14.78 2.43 -5.64
CA CYS A 148 -15.77 3.48 -5.48
C CYS A 148 -15.12 4.85 -5.73
N SER A 149 -15.34 5.42 -6.91
CA SER A 149 -14.67 6.65 -7.35
C SER A 149 -14.99 7.89 -6.51
N SER A 150 -16.11 7.92 -5.80
CA SER A 150 -16.54 9.02 -4.93
C SER A 150 -16.13 8.84 -3.45
N CYS A 151 -15.39 7.78 -3.09
CA CYS A 151 -15.09 7.45 -1.70
C CYS A 151 -14.29 8.53 -0.92
N LEU A 152 -13.69 9.50 -1.62
CA LEU A 152 -12.91 10.60 -1.02
C LEU A 152 -13.60 11.96 -1.08
N ASP A 153 -14.84 12.05 -1.58
CA ASP A 153 -15.51 13.35 -1.75
C ASP A 153 -15.77 14.07 -0.42
N THR A 154 -15.90 13.32 0.68
CA THR A 154 -16.06 13.86 2.04
C THR A 154 -14.75 13.91 2.84
N SER A 155 -13.60 13.55 2.24
CA SER A 155 -12.29 13.48 2.90
C SER A 155 -11.27 14.36 2.15
N PRO A 156 -11.36 15.70 2.27
CA PRO A 156 -10.57 16.63 1.46
C PRO A 156 -9.06 16.52 1.68
N SER A 157 -8.60 16.19 2.89
CA SER A 157 -7.16 16.04 3.18
C SER A 157 -6.61 14.79 2.49
N LEU A 158 -7.33 13.66 2.57
CA LEU A 158 -6.98 12.43 1.85
C LEU A 158 -7.02 12.61 0.34
N LYS A 159 -8.02 13.32 -0.20
CA LYS A 159 -8.10 13.66 -1.62
C LYS A 159 -6.88 14.46 -2.07
N SER A 160 -6.54 15.53 -1.35
CA SER A 160 -5.36 16.34 -1.63
C SER A 160 -4.06 15.54 -1.51
N PHE A 161 -3.98 14.61 -0.55
CA PHE A 161 -2.83 13.71 -0.40
C PHE A 161 -2.66 12.76 -1.60
N VAL A 162 -3.74 12.15 -2.08
CA VAL A 162 -3.70 11.29 -3.28
C VAL A 162 -3.22 12.09 -4.49
N GLU A 163 -3.75 13.30 -4.69
CA GLU A 163 -3.31 14.20 -5.76
C GLU A 163 -1.82 14.54 -5.63
N LYS A 164 -1.38 14.92 -4.43
CA LYS A 164 0.01 15.27 -4.12
C LYS A 164 0.96 14.11 -4.39
N MET A 165 0.65 12.91 -3.91
CA MET A 165 1.46 11.72 -4.11
C MET A 165 1.49 11.33 -5.60
N SER A 166 0.35 11.34 -6.28
CA SER A 166 0.24 11.04 -7.71
C SER A 166 1.01 12.02 -8.60
N ALA A 167 1.14 13.28 -8.16
CA ALA A 167 1.86 14.33 -8.89
C ALA A 167 3.39 14.22 -8.79
N ARG A 168 3.93 13.41 -7.86
CA ARG A 168 5.38 13.23 -7.72
C ARG A 168 5.94 12.62 -9.01
N PRO A 169 6.98 13.21 -9.64
CA PRO A 169 7.37 12.86 -11.01
C PRO A 169 7.63 11.36 -11.24
N LYS A 170 8.33 10.71 -10.32
CA LYS A 170 8.67 9.28 -10.40
C LYS A 170 7.47 8.38 -10.15
N ILE A 171 6.58 8.74 -9.21
CA ILE A 171 5.30 8.02 -9.02
C ILE A 171 4.45 8.15 -10.27
N LYS A 172 4.27 9.38 -10.78
CA LYS A 172 3.49 9.64 -12.01
C LYS A 172 3.99 8.80 -13.18
N ALA A 173 5.30 8.76 -13.38
CA ALA A 173 5.93 7.95 -14.43
C ALA A 173 5.65 6.45 -14.21
N PHE A 174 5.82 5.96 -12.97
CA PHE A 174 5.59 4.55 -12.65
C PHE A 174 4.13 4.13 -12.83
N LEU A 175 3.16 4.91 -12.30
CA LEU A 175 1.73 4.66 -12.48
C LEU A 175 1.32 4.74 -13.97
N GLY A 176 2.03 5.55 -14.76
CA GLY A 176 1.86 5.67 -16.20
C GLY A 176 2.42 4.50 -17.02
N SER A 177 3.30 3.69 -16.43
CA SER A 177 4.06 2.64 -17.13
C SER A 177 3.25 1.37 -17.39
N ASP A 178 3.67 0.61 -18.41
CA ASP A 178 3.13 -0.71 -18.71
C ASP A 178 3.32 -1.70 -17.56
N ALA A 179 4.43 -1.59 -16.83
CA ALA A 179 4.73 -2.46 -15.70
C ALA A 179 3.68 -2.34 -14.58
N TYR A 180 3.10 -1.15 -14.40
CA TYR A 180 2.00 -0.94 -13.46
C TYR A 180 0.65 -1.30 -14.09
N LYS A 181 0.35 -0.75 -15.28
CA LYS A 181 -0.98 -0.85 -15.91
C LYS A 181 -1.39 -2.25 -16.33
N LYS A 182 -0.44 -3.13 -16.66
CA LYS A 182 -0.74 -4.51 -17.10
C LYS A 182 -1.03 -5.46 -15.94
N LEU A 183 -0.73 -5.07 -14.71
CA LEU A 183 -0.98 -5.91 -13.54
C LEU A 183 -2.39 -5.65 -13.02
N PRO A 184 -3.20 -6.70 -12.79
CA PRO A 184 -4.46 -6.53 -12.09
C PRO A 184 -4.19 -6.14 -10.63
N ILE A 185 -5.11 -5.38 -10.02
CA ILE A 185 -5.02 -5.04 -8.58
C ILE A 185 -5.08 -6.30 -7.73
N ASN A 186 -6.00 -7.22 -8.07
CA ASN A 186 -6.25 -8.46 -7.34
C ASN A 186 -6.19 -9.68 -8.27
N GLY A 187 -5.84 -10.84 -7.71
CA GLY A 187 -5.64 -12.07 -8.48
C GLY A 187 -6.92 -12.74 -9.00
N ASN A 188 -8.10 -12.32 -8.55
CA ASN A 188 -9.40 -12.90 -8.94
C ASN A 188 -10.17 -12.05 -9.96
N GLY A 189 -9.56 -11.00 -10.51
CA GLY A 189 -10.18 -10.10 -11.49
C GLY A 189 -11.23 -9.12 -10.92
N LYS A 190 -11.45 -9.11 -9.60
CA LYS A 190 -12.35 -8.16 -8.92
C LYS A 190 -11.55 -6.95 -8.43
N GLN A 191 -12.15 -5.75 -8.40
CA GLN A 191 -11.47 -4.52 -8.00
C GLN A 191 -12.42 -3.49 -7.38
#